data_AF-A0A6N8BG77-F1
#
_entry.id   AF-A0A6N8BG77-F1
#
_cell.length_a   1.000
_cell.length_b   1.000
_cell.length_c   1.000
_cell.angle_alpha   90.00
_cell.angle_beta   90.00
_cell.angle_gamma   90.00
#
_symmetry.space_group_name_H-M   'P 1'
#
loop_
_entity.id
_entity.type
_entity.pdbx_description
1 polymer ?
#
loop_
_entity_poly.entity_id
_entity_poly.type
_entity_poly.pdbx_seq_one_letter_code
_entity_poly.pdbx_strand_id
1 'polypeptide(L)'
;MCNLRLTDVQIGERKGTVTVQNGKGGKYREVPLNLGARKVSEAYLEERGDDGMYLFPSQRSPKTSTRAIQLMLNKYRNLTGIEVTPHTLRHTFCHELVVRKVPLDVIARLAEHMKRDGSANIVMGSTLYAAK
;
A
#
# COMPACT_ATOMS: atom_id res chain seq x y z
N MET A 1 0.89 -3.51 5.27
CA MET A 1 0.43 -2.29 5.95
C MET A 1 0.56 -2.39 7.46
N CYS A 2 -0.12 -3.32 8.16
CA CYS A 2 -0.10 -3.39 9.64
C CYS A 2 1.28 -3.55 10.31
N ASN A 3 2.28 -4.07 9.58
CA ASN A 3 3.63 -4.29 10.11
C ASN A 3 4.64 -3.22 9.68
N LEU A 4 4.21 -2.15 9.00
CA LEU A 4 5.10 -1.06 8.62
C LEU A 4 5.62 -0.35 9.86
N ARG A 5 6.91 -0.03 9.87
CA ARG A 5 7.59 0.71 10.92
C ARG A 5 7.85 2.14 10.47
N LEU A 6 8.14 3.03 11.41
CA LEU A 6 8.60 4.38 11.09
C LEU A 6 9.84 4.38 10.20
N THR A 7 10.80 3.51 10.50
CA THR A 7 12.06 3.35 9.74
C THR A 7 11.85 2.86 8.31
N ASP A 8 10.67 2.33 7.98
CA ASP A 8 10.34 1.85 6.64
C ASP A 8 9.89 2.98 5.71
N VAL A 9 9.65 4.19 6.23
CA VAL A 9 9.11 5.32 5.48
C VAL A 9 10.17 6.41 5.35
N GLN A 10 10.43 6.80 4.10
CA GLN A 10 11.33 7.90 3.78
C GLN A 10 10.53 8.94 2.99
N ILE A 11 10.43 10.16 3.52
CA ILE A 11 9.74 11.26 2.84
C ILE A 11 10.70 12.43 2.75
N GLY A 12 10.89 12.92 1.53
CA GLY A 12 11.56 14.18 1.25
C GLY A 12 10.69 15.05 0.34
N GLU A 13 11.17 16.27 0.10
CA GLU A 13 10.41 17.30 -0.61
C GLU A 13 10.04 16.90 -2.06
N ARG A 14 10.91 16.14 -2.74
CA ARG A 14 10.73 15.73 -4.15
C ARG A 14 10.48 14.24 -4.35
N LYS A 15 10.81 13.40 -3.37
CA LYS A 15 10.74 11.94 -3.46
C LYS A 15 10.29 11.37 -2.12
N GLY A 16 9.61 10.24 -2.15
CA GLY A 16 9.31 9.49 -0.94
C GLY A 16 9.09 8.03 -1.28
N THR A 17 9.47 7.14 -0.38
CA THR A 17 9.40 5.69 -0.58
C THR A 17 8.99 4.99 0.70
N VAL A 18 8.29 3.87 0.53
CA VAL A 18 7.96 2.94 1.61
C VAL A 18 8.60 1.61 1.31
N THR A 19 9.43 1.16 2.23
CA THR A 19 10.09 -0.14 2.17
C THR A 19 9.22 -1.19 2.87
N VAL A 20 8.87 -2.26 2.17
CA VAL A 20 8.13 -3.38 2.77
C VAL A 20 9.09 -4.55 2.93
N GLN A 21 9.59 -4.75 4.15
CA GLN A 21 10.58 -5.78 4.47
C GLN A 21 9.96 -7.19 4.59
N ASN A 22 8.75 -7.29 5.14
CA ASN A 22 8.06 -8.57 5.41
C ASN A 22 6.81 -8.75 4.53
N GLY A 23 7.00 -8.79 3.22
CA GLY A 23 5.97 -9.20 2.26
C GLY A 23 5.67 -10.70 2.31
N LYS A 24 4.66 -11.16 1.55
CA LYS A 24 4.33 -12.59 1.44
C LYS A 24 5.55 -13.35 0.90
N GLY A 25 6.17 -14.20 1.73
CA GLY A 25 7.39 -14.95 1.38
C GLY A 25 8.71 -14.21 1.63
N GLY A 26 8.74 -13.20 2.50
CA GLY A 26 9.97 -12.50 2.88
C GLY A 26 10.55 -11.59 1.79
N LYS A 27 9.72 -11.24 0.80
CA LYS A 27 10.15 -10.45 -0.35
C LYS A 27 10.22 -8.97 0.01
N TYR A 28 11.41 -8.40 -0.16
CA TYR A 28 11.68 -6.97 -0.10
C TYR A 28 11.08 -6.24 -1.31
N ARG A 29 10.47 -5.08 -1.07
CA ARG A 29 10.13 -4.13 -2.13
C ARG A 29 10.16 -2.70 -1.64
N GLU A 30 10.37 -1.79 -2.58
CA GLU A 30 10.25 -0.36 -2.37
C GLU A 30 9.08 0.17 -3.21
N VAL A 31 8.17 0.90 -2.56
CA VAL A 31 6.99 1.49 -3.20
C VAL A 31 7.14 3.01 -3.18
N PRO A 32 7.23 3.69 -4.34
CA PRO A 32 7.32 5.13 -4.39
C PRO A 32 6.00 5.79 -3.97
N LEU A 33 6.09 6.84 -3.17
CA LEU A 33 4.98 7.67 -2.75
C LEU A 33 4.77 8.83 -3.72
N ASN A 34 3.54 8.97 -4.22
CA ASN A 34 3.15 10.14 -4.99
C ASN A 34 3.03 11.39 -4.08
N LEU A 35 2.92 12.58 -4.68
CA LEU A 35 2.85 13.84 -3.93
C LEU A 35 1.71 13.86 -2.90
N GLY A 36 0.52 13.35 -3.25
CA GLY A 36 -0.62 13.30 -2.34
C GLY A 36 -0.36 12.41 -1.12
N ALA A 37 0.20 11.21 -1.36
CA ALA A 37 0.56 10.29 -0.30
C ALA A 37 1.65 10.86 0.62
N ARG A 38 2.63 11.59 0.07
CA ARG A 38 3.65 12.29 0.87
C ARG A 38 3.02 13.32 1.80
N LYS A 39 2.20 14.23 1.26
CA LYS A 39 1.53 15.27 2.06
C LYS A 39 0.66 14.70 3.18
N VAL A 40 -0.14 13.67 2.87
CA VAL A 40 -0.99 13.02 3.89
C VAL A 40 -0.15 12.27 4.93
N SER A 41 0.96 11.66 4.51
CA SER A 41 1.85 10.96 5.45
C SER A 41 2.60 11.93 6.35
N GLU A 42 3.05 13.08 5.84
CA GLU A 42 3.68 14.15 6.62
C GLU A 42 2.72 14.69 7.67
N ALA A 43 1.52 15.12 7.26
CA ALA A 43 0.48 15.60 8.18
C ALA A 43 0.14 14.55 9.26
N TYR A 44 0.03 13.28 8.86
CA TYR A 44 -0.20 12.19 9.80
C TYR A 44 0.95 12.03 10.81
N LEU A 45 2.21 12.11 10.36
CA LEU A 45 3.38 11.97 11.24
C LEU A 45 3.49 13.14 12.23
N GLU A 46 3.06 14.34 11.84
CA GLU A 46 2.98 15.52 12.73
C GLU A 46 1.90 15.35 13.82
N GLU A 47 0.72 14.83 13.46
CA GLU A 47 -0.41 14.66 14.39
C GLU A 47 -0.30 13.42 15.28
N ARG A 48 0.48 12.42 14.87
CA ARG A 48 0.53 11.10 15.51
C ARG A 48 0.84 11.15 17.01
N GLY A 49 1.77 12.01 17.42
CA GLY A 49 2.05 12.30 18.83
C GLY A 49 2.61 11.16 19.69
N ASP A 50 2.92 9.98 19.13
CA ASP A 50 3.54 8.86 19.86
C ASP A 50 4.90 8.42 19.28
N ASP A 51 5.75 7.86 20.14
CA ASP A 51 7.11 7.40 19.84
C ASP A 51 7.19 5.91 19.47
N GLY A 52 6.04 5.28 19.21
CA GLY A 52 5.95 3.85 18.93
C GLY A 52 6.61 3.44 17.61
N MET A 53 7.14 2.22 17.58
CA MET A 53 7.87 1.65 16.44
C MET A 53 7.04 1.54 15.14
N TYR A 54 5.76 1.20 15.25
CA TYR A 54 4.90 0.92 14.11
C TYR A 54 4.33 2.20 13.51
N LEU A 55 4.24 2.29 12.19
CA LEU A 55 3.71 3.47 11.51
C LEU A 55 2.25 3.75 11.86
N PHE A 56 1.45 2.70 12.06
CA PHE A 56 0.02 2.80 12.37
C PHE A 56 -0.27 2.12 13.72
N PRO A 57 -0.27 2.88 14.82
CA PRO A 57 -0.75 2.38 16.11
C PRO A 57 -2.29 2.34 16.13
N SER A 58 -2.83 1.82 17.23
CA SER A 58 -4.25 1.89 17.54
C SER A 58 -4.43 2.44 18.95
N GLN A 59 -5.62 2.96 19.27
CA GLN A 59 -5.91 3.50 20.60
C GLN A 59 -5.64 2.52 21.76
N ARG A 60 -5.62 1.21 21.50
CA ARG A 60 -5.46 0.16 22.51
C ARG A 60 -4.19 -0.69 22.34
N SER A 61 -3.39 -0.44 21.30
CA SER A 61 -2.22 -1.26 21.00
C SER A 61 -1.20 -0.50 20.15
N PRO A 62 0.11 -0.70 20.40
CA PRO A 62 1.18 -0.12 19.58
C PRO A 62 1.12 -0.48 18.10
N LYS A 63 0.35 -1.51 17.70
CA LYS A 63 0.22 -1.95 16.31
C LYS A 63 -1.23 -2.11 15.91
N THR A 64 -1.61 -1.54 14.77
CA THR A 64 -2.93 -1.77 14.20
C THR A 64 -3.11 -3.22 13.71
N SER A 65 -4.35 -3.73 13.78
CA SER A 65 -4.69 -5.06 13.29
C SER A 65 -5.29 -5.01 11.88
N THR A 66 -5.24 -6.12 11.15
CA THR A 66 -5.94 -6.25 9.86
C THR A 66 -7.43 -5.99 10.00
N ARG A 67 -8.04 -6.47 11.09
CA ARG A 67 -9.45 -6.25 11.41
C ARG A 67 -9.76 -4.78 11.64
N ALA A 68 -8.89 -4.03 12.32
CA ALA A 68 -9.07 -2.60 12.54
C ALA A 68 -9.09 -1.82 11.22
N ILE A 69 -8.16 -2.11 10.30
CA ILE A 69 -8.15 -1.50 8.97
C ILE A 69 -9.42 -1.85 8.19
N GLN A 70 -9.86 -3.11 8.21
CA GLN A 70 -11.10 -3.51 7.56
C GLN A 70 -12.33 -2.80 8.15
N LEU A 71 -12.38 -2.59 9.46
CA LEU A 71 -13.44 -1.83 10.12
C LEU A 71 -13.44 -0.36 9.69
N MET A 72 -12.26 0.27 9.60
CA MET A 72 -12.14 1.64 9.07
C MET A 72 -12.63 1.73 7.63
N LEU A 73 -12.24 0.80 6.76
CA LEU A 73 -12.72 0.78 5.37
C LEU A 73 -14.23 0.53 5.29
N ASN A 74 -14.78 -0.34 6.14
CA ASN A 74 -16.22 -0.54 6.21
C ASN A 74 -16.98 0.72 6.65
N LYS A 75 -16.41 1.50 7.58
CA LYS A 75 -16.97 2.82 7.95
C LYS A 75 -17.06 3.73 6.73
N TYR A 76 -15.98 3.86 5.96
CA TYR A 76 -15.99 4.69 4.76
C TYR A 76 -16.92 4.15 3.67
N ARG A 77 -16.96 2.82 3.46
CA ARG A 77 -17.93 2.17 2.57
C ARG A 77 -19.37 2.55 2.93
N ASN A 78 -19.71 2.51 4.22
CA ASN A 78 -21.07 2.85 4.66
C ASN A 78 -21.39 4.35 4.48
N LEU A 79 -20.39 5.22 4.60
CA LEU A 79 -20.55 6.67 4.42
C LEU A 79 -20.67 7.08 2.95
N THR A 80 -19.94 6.42 2.05
CA THR A 80 -19.87 6.80 0.63
C THR A 80 -20.74 5.94 -0.28
N GLY A 81 -21.19 4.77 0.20
CA GLY A 81 -21.83 3.76 -0.63
C GLY A 81 -20.88 3.01 -1.58
N ILE A 82 -19.58 3.32 -1.55
CA ILE A 82 -18.59 2.75 -2.48
C ILE A 82 -18.01 1.47 -1.89
N GLU A 83 -18.00 0.38 -2.66
CA GLU A 83 -17.35 -0.86 -2.25
C GLU A 83 -15.82 -0.71 -2.20
N VAL A 84 -15.28 -0.54 -1.00
CA VAL A 84 -13.85 -0.35 -0.76
C VAL A 84 -13.32 -1.42 0.18
N THR A 85 -12.33 -2.18 -0.29
CA THR A 85 -11.56 -3.16 0.48
C THR A 85 -10.07 -2.98 0.16
N PRO A 86 -9.15 -3.53 0.98
CA PRO A 86 -7.72 -3.46 0.66
C PRO A 86 -7.38 -4.09 -0.70
N HIS A 87 -8.13 -5.12 -1.10
CA HIS A 87 -7.95 -5.79 -2.38
C HIS A 87 -8.44 -4.93 -3.55
N THR A 88 -9.61 -4.30 -3.43
CA THR A 88 -10.12 -3.41 -4.49
C THR A 88 -9.24 -2.19 -4.66
N LEU A 89 -8.75 -1.58 -3.56
CA LEU A 89 -7.79 -0.48 -3.62
C LEU A 89 -6.49 -0.86 -4.35
N ARG A 90 -5.94 -2.05 -4.06
CA ARG A 90 -4.76 -2.57 -4.77
C ARG A 90 -5.06 -2.75 -6.26
N HIS A 91 -6.24 -3.25 -6.59
CA HIS A 91 -6.65 -3.48 -7.97
C HIS A 91 -6.78 -2.17 -8.74
N THR A 92 -7.45 -1.17 -8.16
CA THR A 92 -7.57 0.18 -8.72
C THR A 92 -6.20 0.81 -8.91
N PHE A 93 -5.29 0.68 -7.94
CA PHE A 93 -3.92 1.17 -8.07
C PHE A 93 -3.19 0.57 -9.27
N CYS A 94 -3.27 -0.75 -9.45
CA CYS A 94 -2.59 -1.42 -10.55
C CYS A 94 -3.23 -1.08 -11.90
N HIS A 95 -4.56 -1.05 -11.97
CA HIS A 95 -5.31 -0.63 -13.15
C HIS A 95 -4.92 0.78 -13.60
N GLU A 96 -4.86 1.73 -12.67
CA GLU A 96 -4.44 3.11 -12.98
C GLU A 96 -3.03 3.17 -13.57
N LEU A 97 -2.10 2.34 -13.09
CA LEU A 97 -0.75 2.24 -13.67
C LEU A 97 -0.78 1.64 -15.08
N VAL A 98 -1.65 0.66 -15.35
CA VAL A 98 -1.85 0.09 -16.69
C VAL A 98 -2.39 1.16 -17.65
N VAL A 99 -3.42 1.91 -17.24
CA VAL A 99 -4.00 3.01 -18.04
C VAL A 99 -2.95 4.07 -18.37
N ARG A 100 -2.05 4.35 -17.42
CA ARG A 100 -0.90 5.26 -17.61
C ARG A 100 0.24 4.67 -18.43
N LYS A 101 0.07 3.47 -19.00
CA LYS A 101 1.06 2.76 -19.82
C LYS A 101 2.37 2.48 -19.08
N VAL A 102 2.31 2.29 -17.76
CA VAL A 102 3.46 1.83 -16.99
C VAL A 102 3.75 0.37 -17.37
N PRO A 103 5.02 -0.02 -17.59
CA PRO A 103 5.37 -1.40 -17.94
C PRO A 103 4.84 -2.42 -16.92
N LEU A 104 4.26 -3.52 -17.42
CA LEU A 104 3.59 -4.53 -16.58
C LEU A 104 4.53 -5.22 -15.59
N ASP A 105 5.82 -5.31 -15.90
CA ASP A 105 6.86 -5.81 -15.01
C ASP A 105 7.05 -4.89 -13.79
N VAL A 106 7.02 -3.57 -13.99
CA VAL A 106 7.06 -2.57 -12.92
C VAL A 106 5.80 -2.68 -12.05
N ILE A 107 4.62 -2.80 -12.66
CA ILE A 107 3.36 -2.94 -11.93
C ILE A 107 3.35 -4.23 -11.10
N ALA A 108 3.77 -5.35 -11.68
CA ALA A 108 3.84 -6.64 -10.99
C ALA A 108 4.79 -6.61 -9.78
N ARG A 109 5.93 -5.90 -9.89
CA ARG A 109 6.87 -5.68 -8.78
C ARG A 109 6.23 -4.86 -7.65
N LEU A 110 5.48 -3.81 -7.98
CA LEU A 110 4.79 -2.96 -6.99
C LEU A 110 3.63 -3.71 -6.30
N ALA A 111 2.90 -4.53 -7.04
CA ALA A 111 1.71 -5.25 -6.58
C ALA A 111 1.99 -6.59 -5.87
N GLU A 112 3.25 -7.03 -5.84
CA GLU A 112 3.69 -8.35 -5.37
C GLU A 112 3.16 -9.54 -6.19
N HIS A 113 2.89 -9.36 -7.49
CA HIS A 113 2.59 -10.48 -8.39
C HIS A 113 3.89 -11.08 -8.92
N MET A 114 4.74 -11.59 -8.03
CA MET A 114 6.03 -12.20 -8.41
C MET A 114 5.90 -13.72 -8.39
N LYS A 115 6.38 -14.39 -9.44
CA LYS A 115 6.51 -15.85 -9.49
C LYS A 115 7.52 -16.35 -8.45
N ARG A 116 7.58 -17.67 -8.23
CA ARG A 116 8.54 -18.29 -7.30
C ARG A 116 10.00 -18.07 -7.73
N ASP A 117 10.24 -17.95 -9.02
CA ASP A 117 11.56 -17.69 -9.64
C ASP A 117 12.03 -16.23 -9.54
N GLY A 118 11.24 -15.33 -8.95
CA GLY A 118 11.60 -13.91 -8.81
C GLY A 118 11.29 -13.06 -10.06
N SER A 119 10.68 -13.62 -11.10
CA SER A 119 10.17 -12.86 -12.25
C SER A 119 8.76 -12.32 -12.00
N ALA A 120 8.41 -11.23 -12.72
CA ALA A 120 7.06 -10.68 -12.69
C ALA A 120 6.03 -11.66 -13.28
N ASN A 121 4.94 -11.91 -12.56
CA ASN A 121 3.81 -12.69 -13.05
C ASN A 121 2.87 -11.82 -13.89
N ILE A 122 3.29 -11.57 -15.13
CA ILE A 122 2.59 -10.70 -16.08
C ILE A 122 1.24 -11.30 -16.52
N VAL A 123 1.11 -12.64 -16.55
CA VAL A 123 -0.13 -13.34 -16.92
C VAL A 123 -1.27 -12.95 -15.98
N MET A 124 -1.03 -12.95 -14.67
CA MET A 124 -2.00 -12.54 -13.66
C MET A 124 -2.34 -11.04 -13.76
N GLY A 125 -1.37 -10.18 -14.09
CA GLY A 125 -1.62 -8.74 -14.28
C GLY A 125 -2.48 -8.42 -15.52
N SER A 126 -2.22 -9.10 -16.64
CA SER A 126 -3.00 -8.87 -17.87
C SER A 126 -4.47 -9.27 -17.75
N THR A 127 -4.76 -10.41 -17.10
CA THR A 127 -6.15 -10.89 -16.93
C THR A 127 -6.91 -10.12 -15.86
N LEU A 128 -6.23 -9.67 -14.80
CA LEU A 128 -6.86 -8.91 -13.72
C LEU A 128 -7.10 -7.45 -14.11
N TYR A 129 -6.14 -6.78 -14.75
CA TYR A 129 -6.24 -5.34 -15.01
C TYR A 129 -6.91 -4.97 -16.34
N ALA A 130 -7.17 -5.92 -17.24
CA ALA A 130 -7.86 -5.65 -18.50
C ALA A 130 -9.39 -5.79 -18.41
N ALA A 131 -9.93 -6.29 -17.29
CA ALA A 131 -11.35 -6.59 -17.12
C ALA A 131 -12.01 -5.69 -16.08
N LYS A 132 -12.29 -4.42 -16.43
CA LYS A 132 -13.51 -3.72 -16.02
C LYS A 132 -13.74 -2.44 -16.82
#